data_AF-A0A257RSV6-F1
#
_entry.id   AF-A0A257RSV6-F1
#
_cell.length_a   1.000
_cell.length_b   1.000
_cell.length_c   1.000
_cell.angle_alpha   90.00
_cell.angle_beta   90.00
_cell.angle_gamma   90.00
#
_symmetry.space_group_name_H-M   'P 1'
#
loop_
_entity.id
_entity.type
_entity.pdbx_description
1 polymer ?
#
loop_
_entity_poly.entity_id
_entity_poly.type
_entity_poly.pdbx_seq_one_letter_code
_entity_poly.pdbx_strand_id
1 'polypeptide(L)'
;MFALVVAAAFAIQVQVQAGKDTAGKKDVNVRINVGAGGARPRGAPRRIPVTPELLRTAFKDPEARTLLLRARAARMTQDSALLSYDAMSYQRISAGLGFSSIGRDRLMFRHEDVAHVRWQRGVGAWVQLEGARTAIPIAPAEAQDSANRDMNFDDGSAIPYYPGYETLWIGGGVAKAQVNEREIVHPLAEGAEAYYTYATGDSLTLRLPDGKRIQLRELKVSPRAPRWNLAVGSLWFDVSTG
;
A
#
# COMPACT_ATOMS: atom_id res chain seq x y z
N MET A 1 -25.20 -12.19 37.12
CA MET A 1 -25.96 -12.01 35.86
C MET A 1 -24.99 -11.44 34.83
N PHE A 2 -24.49 -12.31 33.95
CA PHE A 2 -23.41 -12.04 32.98
C PHE A 2 -23.96 -11.26 31.77
N ALA A 3 -23.21 -10.26 31.29
CA ALA A 3 -23.36 -9.74 29.94
C ALA A 3 -21.95 -9.59 29.33
N LEU A 4 -21.52 -10.64 28.67
CA LEU A 4 -20.28 -10.71 27.88
C LEU A 4 -20.63 -10.25 26.47
N VAL A 5 -20.30 -9.01 26.11
CA VAL A 5 -20.44 -8.53 24.73
C VAL A 5 -19.24 -9.04 23.94
N VAL A 6 -19.44 -10.15 23.21
CA VAL A 6 -18.50 -10.62 22.20
C VAL A 6 -18.67 -9.74 20.96
N ALA A 7 -17.80 -8.75 20.81
CA ALA A 7 -17.65 -8.04 19.53
C ALA A 7 -16.84 -8.94 18.59
N ALA A 8 -17.53 -9.74 17.78
CA ALA A 8 -16.90 -10.49 16.70
C ALA A 8 -16.54 -9.54 15.55
N ALA A 9 -15.30 -9.03 15.56
CA ALA A 9 -14.74 -8.32 14.42
C ALA A 9 -14.36 -9.36 13.35
N PHE A 10 -15.18 -9.51 12.31
CA PHE A 10 -14.80 -10.26 11.10
C PHE A 10 -13.74 -9.47 10.33
N ALA A 11 -12.47 -9.75 10.61
CA ALA A 11 -11.37 -9.28 9.78
C ALA A 11 -11.27 -10.17 8.53
N ILE A 12 -11.76 -9.67 7.40
CA ILE A 12 -11.57 -10.31 6.09
C ILE A 12 -10.09 -10.16 5.72
N GLN A 13 -9.32 -11.25 5.82
CA GLN A 13 -7.95 -11.29 5.31
C GLN A 13 -8.00 -11.57 3.80
N VAL A 14 -7.48 -10.65 2.99
CA VAL A 14 -7.43 -10.76 1.53
C VAL A 14 -6.06 -11.35 1.13
N GLN A 15 -6.05 -12.37 0.26
CA GLN A 15 -4.83 -12.95 -0.31
C GLN A 15 -4.90 -12.86 -1.84
N VAL A 16 -3.86 -12.31 -2.48
CA VAL A 16 -3.68 -12.31 -3.94
C VAL A 16 -2.83 -13.53 -4.29
N GLN A 17 -3.30 -14.36 -5.23
CA GLN A 17 -2.57 -15.54 -5.70
C GLN A 17 -2.46 -15.49 -7.23
N ALA A 18 -1.35 -14.95 -7.73
CA ALA A 18 -1.04 -14.98 -9.15
C ALA A 18 -0.62 -16.40 -9.55
N GLY A 19 -1.45 -17.09 -10.33
CA GLY A 19 -1.08 -18.35 -10.98
C GLY A 19 -0.48 -18.05 -12.35
N LYS A 20 0.80 -18.39 -12.56
CA LYS A 20 1.42 -18.33 -13.89
C LYS A 20 1.04 -19.60 -14.65
N ASP A 21 0.19 -19.47 -15.66
CA ASP A 21 -0.01 -20.55 -16.63
C ASP A 21 1.08 -20.43 -17.69
N THR A 22 1.97 -21.42 -17.74
CA THR A 22 3.22 -21.33 -18.52
C THR A 22 3.01 -22.01 -19.87
N ALA A 23 2.20 -21.42 -20.75
CA ALA A 23 2.08 -21.88 -22.14
C ALA A 23 1.55 -20.77 -23.06
N GLY A 24 2.46 -20.11 -23.79
CA GLY A 24 2.21 -19.49 -25.11
C GLY A 24 1.26 -18.28 -25.17
N LYS A 25 1.84 -17.11 -25.47
CA LYS A 25 1.27 -15.74 -25.53
C LYS A 25 1.04 -15.11 -24.15
N LYS A 26 1.48 -13.86 -24.02
CA LYS A 26 1.73 -13.09 -22.78
C LYS A 26 0.44 -12.64 -22.05
N ASP A 27 -0.54 -13.51 -21.93
CA ASP A 27 -1.75 -13.25 -21.17
C ASP A 27 -1.60 -13.90 -19.79
N VAL A 28 -1.33 -13.10 -18.76
CA VAL A 28 -1.25 -13.62 -17.40
C VAL A 28 -2.61 -13.46 -16.73
N ASN A 29 -3.23 -14.58 -16.39
CA ASN A 29 -4.48 -14.60 -15.65
C ASN A 29 -4.20 -14.45 -14.15
N VAL A 30 -4.42 -13.26 -13.58
CA VAL A 30 -4.25 -13.02 -12.14
C VAL A 30 -5.58 -13.22 -11.43
N ARG A 31 -5.79 -14.45 -10.92
CA ARG A 31 -6.94 -14.72 -10.04
C ARG A 31 -6.74 -14.06 -8.68
N ILE A 32 -7.44 -12.96 -8.45
CA ILE A 32 -7.59 -12.37 -7.12
C ILE A 32 -8.80 -13.04 -6.46
N ASN A 33 -8.57 -14.10 -5.70
CA ASN A 33 -9.62 -14.74 -4.89
C ASN A 33 -9.93 -13.85 -3.67
N VAL A 34 -11.03 -13.12 -3.75
CA VAL A 34 -11.64 -12.47 -2.58
C VAL A 34 -12.50 -13.53 -1.87
N GLY A 35 -11.85 -14.46 -1.18
CA GLY A 35 -12.51 -15.57 -0.48
C GLY A 35 -11.53 -16.49 0.25
N ALA A 36 -11.99 -17.11 1.33
CA ALA A 36 -11.21 -17.97 2.21
C ALA A 36 -10.72 -19.25 1.48
N GLY A 37 -9.55 -19.19 0.86
CA GLY A 37 -9.04 -20.27 0.02
C GLY A 37 -7.52 -20.32 -0.08
N GLY A 38 -6.85 -20.67 1.02
CA GLY A 38 -5.76 -21.65 0.99
C GLY A 38 -4.35 -21.26 0.53
N ALA A 39 -3.68 -20.31 1.19
CA ALA A 39 -2.22 -20.36 1.38
C ALA A 39 -1.87 -20.09 2.87
N ARG A 40 -1.38 -21.12 3.58
CA ARG A 40 -1.05 -21.04 5.01
C ARG A 40 -0.12 -19.84 5.29
N PRO A 41 -0.48 -18.91 6.19
CA PRO A 41 0.42 -17.82 6.56
C PRO A 41 1.67 -18.40 7.21
N ARG A 42 2.86 -17.97 6.74
CA ARG A 42 4.15 -18.27 7.37
C ARG A 42 4.24 -17.58 8.73
N GLY A 43 3.65 -18.21 9.75
CA GLY A 43 3.68 -17.77 11.15
C GLY A 43 2.86 -16.51 11.44
N ALA A 44 2.55 -16.30 12.72
CA ALA A 44 1.90 -15.08 13.18
C ALA A 44 2.74 -13.83 12.83
N PRO A 45 2.11 -12.69 12.52
CA PRO A 45 2.83 -11.45 12.24
C PRO A 45 3.73 -11.09 13.43
N ARG A 46 5.01 -10.84 13.14
CA ARG A 46 5.98 -10.45 14.17
C ARG A 46 5.79 -8.97 14.48
N ARG A 47 5.53 -8.62 15.74
CA ARG A 47 5.33 -7.24 16.18
C ARG A 47 5.81 -6.99 17.59
N ILE A 48 6.20 -5.74 17.87
CA ILE A 48 6.38 -5.23 19.23
C ILE A 48 4.99 -5.12 19.85
N PRO A 49 4.76 -5.70 21.04
CA PRO A 49 3.52 -5.50 21.77
C PRO A 49 3.30 -4.01 22.07
N VAL A 50 2.10 -3.51 21.78
CA VAL A 50 1.73 -2.14 22.13
C VAL A 50 1.46 -2.07 23.63
N THR A 51 2.37 -1.44 24.37
CA THR A 51 2.21 -1.21 25.81
C THR A 51 1.36 0.04 26.08
N PRO A 52 0.77 0.17 27.29
CA PRO A 52 0.08 1.40 27.70
C PRO A 52 0.95 2.67 27.56
N GLU A 53 2.23 2.60 27.93
CA GLU A 53 3.20 3.69 27.76
C GLU A 53 3.40 4.06 26.28
N LEU A 54 3.47 3.08 25.38
CA LEU A 54 3.58 3.34 23.95
C LEU A 54 2.33 4.03 23.43
N LEU A 55 1.13 3.59 23.81
CA LEU A 55 -0.12 4.27 23.45
C LEU A 55 -0.17 5.71 23.99
N ARG A 56 0.19 5.90 25.25
CA ARG A 56 0.17 7.21 25.92
C ARG A 56 1.11 8.22 25.24
N THR A 57 2.22 7.74 24.69
CA THR A 57 3.24 8.59 24.05
C THR A 57 3.16 8.63 22.53
N ALA A 58 2.25 7.85 21.92
CA ALA A 58 2.12 7.76 20.46
C ALA A 58 1.58 9.03 19.84
N PHE A 59 0.71 9.76 20.54
CA PHE A 59 0.05 10.95 20.01
C PHE A 59 0.55 12.20 20.73
N LYS A 60 1.01 13.18 19.97
CA LYS A 60 1.41 14.49 20.50
C LYS A 60 0.21 15.36 20.84
N ASP A 61 -0.93 15.09 20.21
CA ASP A 61 -2.19 15.79 20.42
C ASP A 61 -3.41 14.84 20.20
N PRO A 62 -4.58 15.15 20.79
CA PRO A 62 -5.78 14.30 20.65
C PRO A 62 -6.37 14.27 19.24
N GLU A 63 -6.15 15.33 18.45
CA GLU A 63 -6.66 15.43 17.08
C GLU A 63 -5.97 14.38 16.19
N ALA A 64 -4.66 14.19 16.33
CA ALA A 64 -3.89 13.17 15.62
C ALA A 64 -4.41 11.75 15.90
N ARG A 65 -4.81 11.48 17.16
CA ARG A 65 -5.43 10.20 17.53
C ARG A 65 -6.76 9.99 16.82
N THR A 66 -7.59 11.02 16.79
CA THR A 66 -8.90 10.97 16.14
C THR A 66 -8.73 10.76 14.63
N LEU A 67 -7.81 11.50 14.01
CA LEU A 67 -7.51 11.42 12.59
C LEU A 67 -6.97 10.03 12.20
N LEU A 68 -6.00 9.50 12.96
CA LEU A 68 -5.45 8.16 12.72
C LEU A 68 -6.54 7.08 12.78
N LEU A 69 -7.42 7.12 13.78
CA LEU A 69 -8.47 6.12 13.93
C LEU A 69 -9.49 6.15 12.80
N ARG A 70 -9.86 7.34 12.32
CA ARG A 70 -10.73 7.50 11.14
C ARG A 70 -10.04 6.99 9.88
N ALA A 71 -8.82 7.46 9.62
CA ALA A 71 -8.03 7.03 8.46
C ALA A 71 -7.81 5.51 8.44
N ARG A 72 -7.56 4.90 9.61
CA ARG A 72 -7.42 3.44 9.76
C ARG A 72 -8.72 2.72 9.40
N ALA A 73 -9.87 3.22 9.84
CA ALA A 73 -11.16 2.65 9.50
C ALA A 73 -11.49 2.84 8.00
N ALA A 74 -11.25 4.02 7.45
CA ALA A 74 -11.43 4.33 6.04
C ALA A 74 -10.56 3.43 5.15
N ARG A 75 -9.28 3.24 5.50
CA ARG A 75 -8.35 2.33 4.82
C ARG A 75 -8.84 0.88 4.74
N MET A 76 -9.58 0.43 5.76
CA MET A 76 -10.17 -0.92 5.79
C MET A 76 -11.56 -0.99 5.16
N THR A 77 -12.14 0.17 4.84
CA THR A 77 -13.46 0.22 4.21
C THR A 77 -13.30 -0.06 2.73
N GLN A 78 -13.92 -1.16 2.32
CA GLN A 78 -13.92 -1.60 0.94
C GLN A 78 -14.88 -0.72 0.12
N ASP A 79 -14.40 -0.11 -0.97
CA ASP A 79 -15.31 0.51 -1.94
C ASP A 79 -16.16 -0.58 -2.59
N SER A 80 -17.42 -0.64 -2.15
CA SER A 80 -18.40 -1.60 -2.62
C SER A 80 -19.19 -1.10 -3.83
N ALA A 81 -18.90 0.09 -4.37
CA ALA A 81 -19.52 0.58 -5.59
C ALA A 81 -18.84 0.04 -6.86
N LEU A 82 -17.52 -0.23 -6.82
CA LEU A 82 -16.79 -0.66 -8.02
C LEU A 82 -17.05 -2.14 -8.38
N LEU A 83 -17.89 -2.38 -9.38
CA LEU A 83 -18.26 -3.73 -9.84
C LEU A 83 -17.25 -4.32 -10.83
N SER A 84 -16.73 -3.49 -11.74
CA SER A 84 -15.79 -3.88 -12.80
C SER A 84 -15.18 -2.66 -13.46
N TYR A 85 -14.03 -2.82 -14.11
CA TYR A 85 -13.48 -1.82 -15.02
C TYR A 85 -12.63 -2.46 -16.13
N ASP A 86 -12.43 -1.69 -17.20
CA ASP A 86 -11.52 -1.94 -18.30
C ASP A 86 -10.66 -0.66 -18.46
N ALA A 87 -9.35 -0.77 -18.25
CA ALA A 87 -8.45 0.37 -18.17
C ALA A 87 -7.06 0.08 -18.72
N MET A 88 -6.40 1.12 -19.24
CA MET A 88 -4.96 1.11 -19.51
C MET A 88 -4.22 1.65 -18.29
N SER A 89 -3.29 0.85 -17.76
CA SER A 89 -2.41 1.20 -16.66
C SER A 89 -1.04 1.57 -17.20
N TYR A 90 -0.47 2.65 -16.65
CA TYR A 90 0.88 3.13 -16.99
C TYR A 90 1.64 3.28 -15.69
N GLN A 91 2.72 2.52 -15.53
CA GLN A 91 3.52 2.56 -14.32
C GLN A 91 4.95 3.01 -14.64
N ARG A 92 5.52 3.80 -13.72
CA ARG A 92 6.95 4.10 -13.70
C ARG A 92 7.49 4.02 -12.29
N ILE A 93 8.49 3.17 -12.10
CA ILE A 93 9.25 3.04 -10.86
C ILE A 93 10.66 3.52 -11.13
N SER A 94 11.24 4.33 -10.24
CA SER A 94 12.61 4.81 -10.36
C SER A 94 13.29 4.83 -9.00
N ALA A 95 14.52 4.36 -8.93
CA ALA A 95 15.37 4.46 -7.75
C ALA A 95 16.65 5.22 -8.11
N GLY A 96 16.99 6.21 -7.28
CA GLY A 96 18.18 7.04 -7.42
C GLY A 96 19.08 6.95 -6.19
N LEU A 97 20.36 7.28 -6.38
CA LEU A 97 21.37 7.37 -5.33
C LEU A 97 22.06 8.73 -5.39
N GLY A 98 21.94 9.49 -4.29
CA GLY A 98 22.63 10.76 -4.09
C GLY A 98 23.79 10.59 -3.12
N PHE A 99 25.01 10.96 -3.56
CA PHE A 99 26.19 11.02 -2.70
C PHE A 99 26.48 12.51 -2.42
N SER A 100 26.14 12.99 -1.22
CA SER A 100 26.25 14.38 -0.71
C SER A 100 25.12 15.35 -1.08
N SER A 101 24.98 16.42 -0.26
CA SER A 101 24.04 17.53 -0.45
C SER A 101 24.31 18.42 -1.68
N ILE A 102 25.41 18.18 -2.40
CA ILE A 102 25.88 18.96 -3.56
C ILE A 102 26.01 18.06 -4.82
N GLY A 103 25.83 16.74 -4.68
CA GLY A 103 25.97 15.78 -5.78
C GLY A 103 24.70 15.64 -6.63
N ARG A 104 24.86 15.30 -7.92
CA ARG A 104 23.72 14.93 -8.78
C ARG A 104 23.21 13.53 -8.41
N ASP A 105 21.91 13.40 -8.19
CA ASP A 105 21.25 12.11 -8.05
C ASP A 105 21.52 11.24 -9.28
N ARG A 106 22.05 10.04 -9.06
CA ARG A 106 22.30 9.06 -10.12
C ARG A 106 21.17 8.05 -10.17
N LEU A 107 20.60 7.84 -11.35
CA LEU A 107 19.61 6.79 -11.58
C LEU A 107 20.28 5.42 -11.42
N MET A 108 19.88 4.67 -10.40
CA MET A 108 20.30 3.26 -10.26
C MET A 108 19.43 2.35 -11.11
N PHE A 109 18.12 2.64 -11.13
CA PHE A 109 17.12 1.75 -11.69
C PHE A 109 15.90 2.55 -12.15
N ARG A 110 15.34 2.15 -13.30
CA ARG A 110 14.02 2.58 -13.76
C ARG A 110 13.31 1.43 -14.43
N HIS A 111 12.04 1.26 -14.12
CA HIS A 111 11.14 0.39 -14.85
C HIS A 111 9.91 1.18 -15.26
N GLU A 112 9.45 0.94 -16.48
CA GLU A 112 8.23 1.50 -17.03
C GLU A 112 7.45 0.39 -17.74
N ASP A 113 6.15 0.31 -17.48
CA ASP A 113 5.26 -0.67 -18.08
C ASP A 113 3.91 -0.07 -18.47
N VAL A 114 3.26 -0.73 -19.42
CA VAL A 114 1.90 -0.44 -19.89
C VAL A 114 1.12 -1.74 -19.93
N ALA A 115 -0.03 -1.77 -19.27
CA ALA A 115 -0.88 -2.96 -19.22
C ALA A 115 -2.35 -2.61 -19.51
N HIS A 116 -3.02 -3.46 -20.27
CA HIS A 116 -4.47 -3.47 -20.38
C HIS A 116 -5.05 -4.34 -19.27
N VAL A 117 -5.83 -3.73 -18.39
CA VAL A 117 -6.38 -4.37 -17.18
C VAL A 117 -7.89 -4.43 -17.27
N ARG A 118 -8.43 -5.63 -17.18
CA ARG A 118 -9.87 -5.89 -17.02
C ARG A 118 -10.11 -6.54 -15.67
N TRP A 119 -10.81 -5.85 -14.78
CA TRP A 119 -11.12 -6.36 -13.45
C TRP A 119 -12.62 -6.48 -13.24
N GLN A 120 -13.04 -7.54 -12.57
CA GLN A 120 -14.43 -7.74 -12.16
C GLN A 120 -14.52 -8.33 -10.75
N ARG A 121 -15.44 -7.79 -9.95
CA ARG A 121 -15.72 -8.25 -8.59
C ARG A 121 -16.11 -9.72 -8.58
N GLY A 122 -15.49 -10.48 -7.68
CA GLY A 122 -15.74 -11.91 -7.53
C GLY A 122 -15.08 -12.79 -8.60
N VAL A 123 -14.45 -12.19 -9.61
CA VAL A 123 -13.75 -12.91 -10.69
C VAL A 123 -12.24 -12.71 -10.62
N GLY A 124 -11.77 -11.47 -10.45
CA GLY A 124 -10.34 -11.13 -10.41
C GLY A 124 -9.92 -10.18 -11.54
N ALA A 125 -8.63 -10.15 -11.84
CA ALA A 125 -8.04 -9.28 -12.85
C ALA A 125 -7.46 -10.09 -14.01
N TRP A 126 -7.73 -9.63 -15.23
CA TRP A 126 -7.02 -10.01 -16.43
C TRP A 126 -6.05 -8.89 -16.78
N VAL A 127 -4.76 -9.21 -16.80
CA VAL A 127 -3.69 -8.24 -17.07
C VAL A 127 -2.97 -8.67 -18.34
N GLN A 128 -3.07 -7.85 -19.37
CA GLN A 128 -2.34 -8.04 -20.62
C GLN A 128 -1.24 -6.98 -20.70
N LEU A 129 0.02 -7.42 -20.64
CA LEU A 129 1.16 -6.52 -20.71
C LEU A 129 1.41 -6.10 -22.17
N GLU A 130 1.17 -4.83 -22.47
CA GLU A 130 1.33 -4.26 -23.82
C GLU A 130 2.78 -3.84 -24.09
N GLY A 131 3.51 -3.42 -23.06
CA GLY A 131 4.91 -3.06 -23.18
C GLY A 131 5.58 -2.86 -21.83
N ALA A 132 6.88 -3.13 -21.77
CA ALA A 132 7.71 -2.85 -20.61
C ALA A 132 9.14 -2.51 -21.02
N ARG A 133 9.80 -1.66 -20.24
CA ARG A 133 11.22 -1.35 -20.38
C ARG A 133 11.88 -1.15 -19.02
N THR A 134 13.09 -1.65 -18.89
CA THR A 134 13.93 -1.48 -17.71
C THR A 134 15.26 -0.86 -18.09
N ALA A 135 15.73 0.07 -17.26
CA ALA A 135 17.04 0.67 -17.37
C ALA A 135 17.76 0.55 -16.03
N ILE A 136 18.95 -0.07 -16.05
CA ILE A 136 19.85 -0.14 -14.89
C ILE A 136 21.19 0.48 -15.30
N PRO A 137 21.32 1.82 -15.26
CA PRO A 137 22.51 2.49 -15.81
C PRO A 137 23.82 2.10 -15.14
N ILE A 138 23.76 1.57 -13.92
CA ILE A 138 24.93 1.12 -13.14
C ILE A 138 25.38 -0.30 -13.49
N ALA A 139 24.59 -1.06 -14.26
CA ALA A 139 24.90 -2.44 -14.63
C ALA A 139 25.56 -2.52 -16.03
N PRO A 140 26.41 -3.52 -16.29
CA PRO A 140 26.89 -3.81 -17.64
C PRO A 140 25.73 -4.07 -18.62
N ALA A 141 25.91 -3.79 -19.91
CA ALA A 141 24.86 -3.92 -20.92
C ALA A 141 24.21 -5.33 -20.93
N GLU A 142 25.03 -6.37 -20.80
CA GLU A 142 24.57 -7.78 -20.72
C GLU A 142 23.61 -8.03 -19.55
N ALA A 143 23.87 -7.38 -18.40
CA ALA A 143 23.01 -7.45 -17.22
C ALA A 143 21.75 -6.58 -17.35
N GLN A 144 21.78 -5.53 -18.19
CA GLN A 144 20.59 -4.75 -18.54
C GLN A 144 19.67 -5.53 -19.49
N ASP A 145 20.24 -6.29 -20.43
CA ASP A 145 19.48 -7.11 -21.38
C ASP A 145 18.83 -8.34 -20.74
N SER A 146 19.48 -8.93 -19.71
CA SER A 146 18.85 -9.98 -18.90
C SER A 146 17.76 -9.39 -18.01
N ALA A 147 18.05 -8.28 -17.32
CA ALA A 147 17.07 -7.51 -16.55
C ALA A 147 15.81 -7.17 -17.36
N ASN A 148 15.95 -6.72 -18.61
CA ASN A 148 14.84 -6.42 -19.51
C ASN A 148 13.99 -7.63 -19.90
N ARG A 149 14.59 -8.83 -19.92
CA ARG A 149 13.89 -10.08 -20.27
C ARG A 149 13.28 -10.77 -19.06
N ASP A 150 13.94 -10.67 -17.90
CA ASP A 150 13.63 -11.48 -16.72
C ASP A 150 12.87 -10.71 -15.64
N MET A 151 12.93 -9.37 -15.62
CA MET A 151 12.11 -8.57 -14.71
C MET A 151 10.68 -8.41 -15.25
N ASN A 152 9.86 -9.42 -14.97
CA ASN A 152 8.45 -9.18 -14.74
C ASN A 152 8.29 -8.65 -13.32
N PHE A 153 7.96 -7.36 -13.18
CA PHE A 153 7.38 -6.88 -11.92
C PHE A 153 6.12 -7.69 -11.63
N ASP A 154 5.85 -7.93 -10.34
CA ASP A 154 4.67 -8.67 -9.90
C ASP A 154 3.43 -8.07 -10.57
N ASP A 155 2.66 -8.89 -11.31
CA ASP A 155 1.58 -8.43 -12.20
C ASP A 155 0.49 -7.65 -11.45
N GLY A 156 0.44 -7.78 -10.11
CA GLY A 156 -0.42 -7.00 -9.23
C GLY A 156 -0.09 -5.50 -9.16
N SER A 157 1.12 -5.09 -9.54
CA SER A 157 1.51 -3.67 -9.60
C SER A 157 0.85 -2.90 -10.74
N ALA A 158 0.49 -3.59 -11.83
CA ALA A 158 -0.17 -2.98 -12.97
C ALA A 158 -1.67 -2.76 -12.73
N ILE A 159 -2.28 -3.40 -11.71
CA ILE A 159 -3.72 -3.31 -11.44
C ILE A 159 -4.00 -1.99 -10.72
N PRO A 160 -4.69 -1.01 -11.35
CA PRO A 160 -4.80 0.34 -10.78
C PRO A 160 -5.53 0.39 -9.44
N TYR A 161 -6.52 -0.47 -9.27
CA TYR A 161 -7.29 -0.57 -8.04
C TYR A 161 -8.02 -1.91 -7.97
N TYR A 162 -8.18 -2.43 -6.76
CA TYR A 162 -9.23 -3.38 -6.44
C TYR A 162 -9.68 -3.15 -4.99
N PRO A 163 -10.87 -3.60 -4.62
CA PRO A 163 -11.37 -3.38 -3.27
C PRO A 163 -10.44 -4.03 -2.22
N GLY A 164 -9.97 -3.24 -1.25
CA GLY A 164 -8.96 -3.65 -0.26
C GLY A 164 -7.51 -3.48 -0.71
N TYR A 165 -7.26 -2.81 -1.84
CA TYR A 165 -5.92 -2.42 -2.29
C TYR A 165 -5.33 -1.31 -1.41
N GLU A 166 -4.04 -1.39 -1.13
CA GLU A 166 -3.28 -0.38 -0.40
C GLU A 166 -2.87 0.77 -1.32
N THR A 167 -3.51 1.94 -1.16
CA THR A 167 -3.27 3.12 -2.00
C THR A 167 -2.32 4.14 -1.38
N LEU A 168 -2.05 4.05 -0.08
CA LEU A 168 -1.28 5.07 0.65
C LEU A 168 0.19 4.72 0.82
N TRP A 169 0.62 3.56 0.31
CA TRP A 169 1.95 3.03 0.58
C TRP A 169 2.61 2.38 -0.63
N ILE A 170 3.91 2.61 -0.77
CA ILE A 170 4.72 2.09 -1.88
C ILE A 170 4.89 0.58 -1.74
N GLY A 171 4.77 -0.15 -2.86
CA GLY A 171 4.77 -1.61 -2.87
C GLY A 171 3.47 -2.20 -2.33
N GLY A 172 2.40 -1.40 -2.33
CA GLY A 172 1.07 -1.78 -1.88
C GLY A 172 0.50 -2.94 -2.69
N GLY A 173 0.03 -3.95 -1.97
CA GLY A 173 -0.85 -4.99 -2.48
C GLY A 173 -2.16 -4.91 -1.72
N VAL A 174 -2.56 -6.02 -1.11
CA VAL A 174 -3.68 -6.01 -0.16
C VAL A 174 -3.33 -5.17 1.08
N ALA A 175 -4.26 -4.30 1.50
CA ALA A 175 -4.20 -3.58 2.76
C ALA A 175 -4.17 -4.56 3.95
N LYS A 176 -3.10 -4.50 4.73
CA LYS A 176 -2.93 -5.32 5.94
C LYS A 176 -3.36 -4.54 7.18
N ALA A 177 -4.23 -5.16 7.97
CA ALA A 177 -4.73 -4.59 9.22
C ALA A 177 -3.64 -4.45 10.28
N GLN A 178 -2.78 -5.46 10.43
CA GLN A 178 -1.80 -5.56 11.50
C GLN A 178 -0.39 -5.26 11.00
N VAL A 179 0.44 -4.69 11.87
CA VAL A 179 1.88 -4.54 11.63
C VAL A 179 2.59 -5.90 11.54
N ASN A 180 3.60 -5.97 10.66
CA ASN A 180 4.54 -7.09 10.56
C ASN A 180 5.95 -6.55 10.34
N GLU A 181 6.85 -6.74 11.31
CA GLU A 181 8.23 -6.22 11.27
C GLU A 181 9.09 -6.80 10.15
N ARG A 182 8.67 -7.90 9.53
CA ARG A 182 9.38 -8.49 8.40
C ARG A 182 9.16 -7.71 7.10
N GLU A 183 8.21 -6.79 7.12
CA GLU A 183 7.80 -5.96 6.00
C GLU A 183 7.95 -4.48 6.38
N ILE A 184 7.69 -3.59 5.42
CA ILE A 184 7.55 -2.16 5.71
C ILE A 184 6.35 -1.96 6.64
N VAL A 185 6.55 -1.27 7.76
CA VAL A 185 5.49 -1.04 8.75
C VAL A 185 4.62 0.12 8.28
N HIS A 186 3.39 -0.20 7.88
CA HIS A 186 2.42 0.81 7.47
C HIS A 186 2.01 1.71 8.66
N PRO A 187 2.11 3.05 8.56
CA PRO A 187 1.79 3.95 9.67
C PRO A 187 0.34 3.84 10.19
N LEU A 188 -0.61 3.51 9.32
CA LEU A 188 -2.01 3.32 9.73
C LEU A 188 -2.36 1.91 10.22
N ALA A 189 -1.44 0.94 10.18
CA ALA A 189 -1.73 -0.41 10.64
C ALA A 189 -1.96 -0.44 12.16
N GLU A 190 -2.75 -1.39 12.63
CA GLU A 190 -2.90 -1.69 14.05
C GLU A 190 -1.56 -2.19 14.60
N GLY A 191 -1.11 -1.56 15.69
CA GLY A 191 0.20 -1.83 16.28
C GLY A 191 1.29 -0.85 15.87
N ALA A 192 1.02 0.04 14.91
CA ALA A 192 1.98 1.03 14.42
C ALA A 192 2.39 2.04 15.51
N GLU A 193 1.61 2.20 16.58
CA GLU A 193 1.90 3.04 17.75
C GLU A 193 3.18 2.62 18.49
N ALA A 194 3.59 1.35 18.36
CA ALA A 194 4.86 0.85 18.89
C ALA A 194 6.08 1.32 18.07
N TYR A 195 5.86 1.74 16.82
CA TYR A 195 6.91 2.10 15.86
C TYR A 195 6.96 3.59 15.58
N TYR A 196 5.82 4.27 15.66
CA TYR A 196 5.67 5.66 15.27
C TYR A 196 5.10 6.52 16.40
N THR A 197 5.30 7.82 16.24
CA THR A 197 4.58 8.89 16.93
C THR A 197 3.90 9.76 15.88
N TYR A 198 2.79 10.37 16.29
CA TYR A 198 1.88 11.10 15.43
C TYR A 198 1.64 12.50 15.99
N ALA A 199 1.59 13.49 15.10
CA ALA A 199 1.19 14.85 15.43
C ALA A 199 0.28 15.39 14.34
N THR A 200 -0.65 16.24 14.72
CA THR A 200 -1.43 17.02 13.74
C THR A 200 -0.55 18.10 13.14
N GLY A 201 -0.65 18.27 11.84
CA GLY A 201 0.09 19.25 11.08
C GLY A 201 -0.78 20.36 10.50
N ASP A 202 -0.53 20.70 9.25
CA ASP A 202 -1.24 21.73 8.50
C ASP A 202 -2.66 21.29 8.11
N SER A 203 -3.40 22.21 7.48
CA SER A 203 -4.75 21.97 6.95
C SER A 203 -4.87 22.52 5.54
N LEU A 204 -5.65 21.85 4.71
CA LEU A 204 -5.96 22.26 3.35
C LEU A 204 -7.47 22.17 3.13
N THR A 205 -8.05 23.11 2.39
CA THR A 205 -9.44 23.02 1.93
C THR A 205 -9.48 22.97 0.43
N LEU A 206 -10.04 21.89 -0.11
CA LEU A 206 -10.34 21.77 -1.54
C LEU A 206 -11.78 22.22 -1.78
N ARG A 207 -11.98 23.08 -2.77
CA ARG A 207 -13.31 23.50 -3.21
C ARG A 207 -13.59 22.90 -4.58
N LEU A 208 -14.64 22.10 -4.67
CA LEU A 208 -15.05 21.44 -5.91
C LEU A 208 -15.93 22.37 -6.76
N PRO A 209 -16.04 22.13 -8.09
CA PRO A 209 -16.88 22.94 -8.97
C PRO A 209 -18.36 23.01 -8.57
N ASP A 210 -18.86 21.96 -7.91
CA ASP A 210 -20.23 21.88 -7.37
C ASP A 210 -20.42 22.65 -6.05
N GLY A 211 -19.38 23.36 -5.58
CA GLY A 211 -19.39 24.13 -4.35
C GLY A 211 -19.09 23.33 -3.09
N LYS A 212 -18.96 21.99 -3.17
CA LYS A 212 -18.56 21.17 -2.02
C LYS A 212 -17.16 21.54 -1.55
N ARG A 213 -16.93 21.36 -0.24
CA ARG A 213 -15.64 21.60 0.40
C ARG A 213 -15.16 20.33 1.06
N ILE A 214 -13.92 19.93 0.75
CA ILE A 214 -13.22 18.83 1.41
C ILE A 214 -12.16 19.47 2.30
N GLN A 215 -12.23 19.21 3.60
CA GLN A 215 -11.24 19.68 4.57
C GLN A 215 -10.25 18.55 4.83
N LEU A 216 -9.00 18.78 4.48
CA LEU A 216 -7.91 17.86 4.71
C LEU A 216 -7.07 18.32 5.90
N ARG A 217 -6.62 17.36 6.70
CA ARG A 217 -5.71 17.57 7.81
C ARG A 217 -4.47 16.70 7.65
N GLU A 218 -3.32 17.29 7.91
CA GLU A 218 -2.05 16.58 7.91
C GLU A 218 -1.89 15.76 9.20
N LEU A 219 -1.54 14.49 9.03
CA LEU A 219 -1.02 13.61 10.06
C LEU A 219 0.49 13.43 9.82
N LYS A 220 1.30 14.05 10.66
CA LYS A 220 2.76 13.88 10.67
C LYS A 220 3.11 12.55 11.32
N VAL A 221 3.91 11.75 10.62
CA VAL A 221 4.34 10.42 11.04
C VAL A 221 5.85 10.44 11.26
N SER A 222 6.27 10.16 12.49
CA SER A 222 7.68 10.13 12.88
C SER A 222 8.03 8.79 13.53
N PRO A 223 9.03 8.05 13.04
CA PRO A 223 9.47 6.80 13.65
C PRO A 223 10.10 7.07 15.01
N ARG A 224 9.87 6.17 15.97
CA ARG A 224 10.46 6.24 17.31
C ARG A 224 11.95 5.92 17.32
N ALA A 225 12.41 5.15 16.34
CA ALA A 225 13.80 4.77 16.16
C ALA A 225 14.11 4.58 14.67
N PRO A 226 15.35 4.85 14.24
CA PRO A 226 15.76 4.57 12.87
C PRO A 226 15.75 3.05 12.61
N ARG A 227 14.92 2.60 11.65
CA ARG A 227 14.87 1.22 11.17
C ARG A 227 14.61 1.22 9.66
N TRP A 228 15.16 0.24 8.97
CA TRP A 228 15.07 0.10 7.51
C TRP A 228 13.63 0.02 6.97
N ASN A 229 12.69 -0.43 7.81
CA ASN A 229 11.31 -0.70 7.43
C ASN A 229 10.31 0.33 7.96
N LEU A 230 10.78 1.50 8.38
CA LEU A 230 9.94 2.62 8.85
C LEU A 230 10.11 3.83 7.93
N ALA A 231 9.09 4.67 7.82
CA ALA A 231 9.18 5.93 7.07
C ALA A 231 8.96 7.17 7.94
N VAL A 232 9.42 8.30 7.43
CA VAL A 232 9.08 9.63 7.90
C VAL A 232 8.17 10.24 6.84
N GLY A 233 7.07 10.87 7.23
CA GLY A 233 6.21 11.50 6.23
C GLY A 233 4.99 12.21 6.77
N SER A 234 4.23 12.74 5.82
CA SER A 234 2.99 13.48 6.06
C SER A 234 1.87 12.82 5.27
N LEU A 235 0.85 12.35 5.97
CA LEU A 235 -0.35 11.78 5.37
C LEU A 235 -1.49 12.78 5.48
N TRP A 236 -2.31 12.92 4.45
CA TRP A 236 -3.40 13.90 4.42
C TRP A 236 -4.73 13.20 4.32
N PHE A 237 -5.62 13.52 5.26
CA PHE A 237 -6.90 12.81 5.43
C PHE A 237 -8.05 13.80 5.47
N ASP A 238 -9.19 13.40 4.92
CA ASP A 238 -10.43 14.15 5.10
C ASP A 238 -10.79 14.14 6.59
N VAL A 239 -10.96 15.33 7.16
CA VAL A 239 -11.31 15.50 8.58
C VAL A 239 -12.58 14.73 8.91
N SER A 240 -13.54 14.65 7.99
CA SER A 240 -14.85 14.05 8.21
C SER A 240 -14.83 12.52 8.09
N THR A 241 -14.14 11.96 7.10
CA THR A 241 -14.20 10.52 6.80
C THR A 241 -12.95 9.75 7.17
N GLY A 242 -11.81 10.42 7.33
CA GLY A 242 -10.50 9.76 7.29
C GLY A 242 -10.03 9.55 5.87
#